data_AF-A0A9W5W7T3-F1
#
_entry.id   AF-A0A9W5W7T3-F1
#
_cell.length_a   1.000
_cell.length_b   1.000
_cell.length_c   1.000
_cell.angle_alpha   90.00
_cell.angle_beta   90.00
_cell.angle_gamma   90.00
#
_symmetry.space_group_name_H-M   'P 1'
#
loop_
_entity.id
_entity.type
_entity.pdbx_description
1 polymer ?
#
loop_
_entity_poly.entity_id
_entity_poly.type
_entity_poly.pdbx_seq_one_letter_code
_entity_poly.pdbx_strand_id
1 'polypeptide(L)'
;MFERLTPNPKPFMSRTVSCTGNEFCNLAVVETKERARRVAEYLDENIEIDEKIRIHMIGCPNACGQKHIADIGLQGALVKTPDGMVDAFDIAVGGILGPGATFNTPLKGRVKGDEVAGVVAQLVLFYKERRQAGESFHAFVNRVGVPAFQEKLTEILTAVAS
;
A
#
# COMPACT_ATOMS: atom_id res chain seq x y z
N MET A 1 -18.21 -19.72 -13.27
CA MET A 1 -18.13 -19.01 -11.97
C MET A 1 -16.70 -18.95 -11.44
N PHE A 2 -16.04 -20.10 -11.26
CA PHE A 2 -14.67 -20.17 -10.71
C PHE A 2 -13.57 -19.59 -11.61
N GLU A 3 -13.82 -19.41 -12.91
CA GLU A 3 -12.92 -18.67 -13.81
C GLU A 3 -12.84 -17.18 -13.47
N ARG A 4 -13.93 -16.57 -12.98
CA ARG A 4 -13.98 -15.16 -12.57
C ARG A 4 -13.67 -14.96 -11.10
N LEU A 5 -14.12 -15.90 -10.25
CA LEU A 5 -13.93 -15.88 -8.80
C LEU A 5 -13.30 -17.20 -8.37
N THR A 6 -11.98 -17.29 -8.52
CA THR A 6 -11.21 -18.48 -8.17
C THR A 6 -11.11 -18.65 -6.65
N PRO A 7 -11.18 -19.89 -6.12
CA PRO A 7 -10.90 -20.17 -4.71
C PRO A 7 -9.40 -20.00 -4.36
N ASN A 8 -8.54 -19.90 -5.37
CA ASN A 8 -7.10 -19.68 -5.23
C ASN A 8 -6.73 -18.31 -5.82
N PRO A 9 -7.11 -17.19 -5.16
CA PRO A 9 -6.80 -15.85 -5.64
C PRO A 9 -5.29 -15.59 -5.60
N LYS A 10 -4.83 -14.69 -6.47
CA LYS A 10 -3.43 -14.26 -6.48
C LYS A 10 -3.04 -13.55 -5.16
N PRO A 11 -1.75 -13.59 -4.75
CA PRO A 11 -1.31 -13.14 -3.43
C PRO A 11 -1.80 -11.74 -3.04
N PHE A 12 -1.64 -10.74 -3.90
CA PHE A 12 -1.99 -9.35 -3.58
C PHE A 12 -3.48 -9.08 -3.77
N MET A 13 -4.10 -9.60 -4.84
CA MET A 13 -5.55 -9.48 -5.05
C MET A 13 -6.35 -10.01 -3.87
N SER A 14 -5.91 -11.12 -3.26
CA SER A 14 -6.59 -11.74 -2.12
C SER A 14 -6.54 -10.95 -0.81
N ARG A 15 -5.63 -9.97 -0.70
CA ARG A 15 -5.30 -9.25 0.56
C ARG A 15 -5.38 -7.74 0.42
N THR A 16 -5.88 -7.27 -0.71
CA THR A 16 -6.10 -5.85 -0.94
C THR A 16 -7.52 -5.48 -0.52
N VAL A 17 -7.62 -4.50 0.38
CA VAL A 17 -8.90 -3.94 0.84
C VAL A 17 -8.96 -2.50 0.40
N SER A 18 -10.11 -2.08 -0.13
CA SER A 18 -10.37 -0.67 -0.42
C SER A 18 -11.70 -0.21 0.15
N CYS A 19 -11.80 1.10 0.43
CA CYS A 19 -13.09 1.72 0.68
C CYS A 19 -13.81 2.05 -0.64
N THR A 20 -14.96 2.72 -0.54
CA THR A 20 -15.76 3.12 -1.71
C THR A 20 -15.04 4.12 -2.63
N GLY A 21 -14.23 5.04 -2.09
CA GLY A 21 -13.58 6.09 -2.88
C GLY A 21 -14.53 7.20 -3.35
N ASN A 22 -13.99 8.22 -3.99
CA ASN A 22 -14.74 9.41 -4.44
C ASN A 22 -15.68 9.14 -5.64
N GLU A 23 -15.69 7.91 -6.17
CA GLU A 23 -16.67 7.48 -7.17
C GLU A 23 -18.10 7.52 -6.61
N PHE A 24 -18.29 7.13 -5.33
CA PHE A 24 -19.61 7.14 -4.69
C PHE A 24 -19.63 7.69 -3.26
N CYS A 25 -18.49 7.91 -2.60
CA CYS A 25 -18.43 8.46 -1.25
C CYS A 25 -18.17 9.96 -1.26
N ASN A 26 -19.13 10.74 -0.75
CA ASN A 26 -19.03 12.21 -0.64
C ASN A 26 -17.91 12.71 0.29
N LEU A 27 -17.31 11.84 1.10
CA LEU A 27 -16.23 12.19 2.02
C LEU A 27 -14.84 11.84 1.47
N ALA A 28 -14.77 11.01 0.44
CA ALA A 28 -13.50 10.57 -0.12
C ALA A 28 -12.89 11.68 -0.97
N VAL A 29 -11.58 11.90 -0.81
CA VAL A 29 -10.84 12.89 -1.58
C VAL A 29 -10.29 12.31 -2.90
N VAL A 30 -10.11 10.99 -2.97
CA VAL A 30 -9.56 10.27 -4.14
C VAL A 30 -10.35 9.00 -4.44
N GLU A 31 -10.18 8.48 -5.65
CA GLU A 31 -10.71 7.17 -6.07
C GLU A 31 -9.89 6.05 -5.41
N THR A 32 -10.54 4.95 -5.00
CA THR A 32 -9.86 3.83 -4.35
C THR A 32 -10.19 2.44 -4.86
N LYS A 33 -11.39 2.18 -5.39
CA LYS A 33 -11.80 0.84 -5.79
C LYS A 33 -11.03 0.35 -7.00
N GLU A 34 -11.12 1.09 -8.10
CA GLU A 34 -10.45 0.71 -9.34
C GLU A 34 -8.94 0.86 -9.20
N ARG A 35 -8.48 1.88 -8.49
CA ARG A 35 -7.05 2.06 -8.20
C ARG A 35 -6.47 0.91 -7.38
N ALA A 36 -7.14 0.45 -6.31
CA ALA A 36 -6.67 -0.68 -5.53
C ALA A 36 -6.63 -1.97 -6.33
N ARG A 37 -7.61 -2.21 -7.21
CA ARG A 37 -7.62 -3.36 -8.14
C ARG A 37 -6.38 -3.34 -9.04
N ARG A 38 -6.09 -2.20 -9.68
CA ARG A 38 -4.92 -2.04 -10.56
C ARG A 38 -3.60 -2.20 -9.82
N VAL A 39 -3.48 -1.66 -8.61
CA VAL A 39 -2.29 -1.83 -7.77
C VAL A 39 -2.08 -3.31 -7.45
N ALA A 40 -3.13 -4.03 -7.03
CA ALA A 40 -3.03 -5.45 -6.72
C ALA A 40 -2.63 -6.28 -7.95
N GLU A 41 -3.24 -6.04 -9.10
CA GLU A 41 -2.90 -6.71 -10.37
C GLU A 41 -1.46 -6.45 -10.79
N TYR A 42 -1.02 -5.20 -10.74
CA TYR A 42 0.35 -4.83 -11.06
C TYR A 42 1.35 -5.58 -10.16
N LEU A 43 1.08 -5.66 -8.85
CA LEU A 43 1.95 -6.39 -7.93
C LEU A 43 1.96 -7.90 -8.22
N ASP A 44 0.78 -8.48 -8.48
CA ASP A 44 0.63 -9.89 -8.81
C ASP A 44 1.30 -10.29 -10.14
N GLU A 45 1.47 -9.34 -11.08
CA GLU A 45 2.15 -9.56 -12.36
C GLU A 45 3.67 -9.37 -12.26
N ASN A 46 4.15 -8.51 -11.37
CA ASN A 46 5.55 -8.10 -11.31
C ASN A 46 6.33 -8.71 -10.14
N ILE A 47 5.64 -9.27 -9.13
CA ILE A 47 6.26 -9.78 -7.92
C ILE A 47 5.74 -11.16 -7.57
N GLU A 48 6.63 -12.15 -7.63
CA GLU A 48 6.39 -13.46 -7.03
C GLU A 48 6.75 -13.44 -5.54
N ILE A 49 5.81 -13.78 -4.66
CA ILE A 49 6.05 -13.86 -3.22
C ILE A 49 5.19 -14.96 -2.58
N ASP A 50 5.75 -15.62 -1.58
CA ASP A 50 5.12 -16.69 -0.79
C ASP A 50 4.48 -16.20 0.52
N GLU A 51 4.61 -14.90 0.83
CA GLU A 51 4.13 -14.27 2.06
C GLU A 51 2.83 -13.46 1.84
N LYS A 52 2.06 -13.34 2.91
CA LYS A 52 0.73 -12.75 2.93
C LYS A 52 0.75 -11.27 3.34
N ILE A 53 1.08 -10.39 2.40
CA ILE A 53 1.12 -8.93 2.64
C ILE A 53 -0.28 -8.33 2.48
N ARG A 54 -0.79 -7.61 3.50
CA ARG A 54 -2.08 -6.89 3.45
C ARG A 54 -1.89 -5.45 3.01
N ILE A 55 -2.66 -5.04 2.00
CA ILE A 55 -2.62 -3.68 1.43
C ILE A 55 -4.00 -3.06 1.57
N HIS A 56 -4.11 -1.98 2.33
CA HIS A 56 -5.41 -1.36 2.59
C HIS A 56 -5.42 0.09 2.08
N MET A 57 -6.31 0.39 1.13
CA MET A 57 -6.44 1.70 0.47
C MET A 57 -7.71 2.42 0.90
N ILE A 58 -7.57 3.60 1.48
CA ILE A 58 -8.69 4.44 1.93
C ILE A 58 -8.66 5.80 1.25
N GLY A 59 -9.83 6.35 0.95
CA GLY A 59 -9.95 7.60 0.20
C GLY A 59 -10.02 8.85 1.08
N CYS A 60 -10.11 8.71 2.40
CA CYS A 60 -10.14 9.82 3.37
C CYS A 60 -9.71 9.34 4.76
N PRO A 61 -9.45 10.23 5.73
CA PRO A 61 -8.99 9.87 7.08
C PRO A 61 -9.94 9.02 7.92
N ASN A 62 -11.21 8.83 7.52
CA ASN A 62 -12.20 8.05 8.26
C ASN A 62 -11.88 6.54 8.32
N ALA A 63 -10.96 6.06 7.48
CA ALA A 63 -10.38 4.73 7.56
C ALA A 63 -11.38 3.55 7.49
N CYS A 64 -12.44 3.65 6.68
CA CYS A 64 -13.41 2.55 6.48
C CYS A 64 -12.76 1.23 5.98
N GLY A 65 -11.68 1.32 5.19
CA GLY A 65 -10.87 0.17 4.76
C GLY A 65 -9.80 -0.27 5.77
N GLN A 66 -9.85 0.24 7.01
CA GLN A 66 -8.99 -0.15 8.12
C GLN A 66 -7.48 -0.10 7.81
N LYS A 67 -7.00 1.01 7.22
CA LYS A 67 -5.58 1.10 6.84
C LYS A 67 -4.61 0.86 8.00
N HIS A 68 -4.99 1.25 9.23
CA HIS A 68 -4.06 1.32 10.37
C HIS A 68 -3.51 -0.04 10.78
N ILE A 69 -4.19 -1.12 10.42
CA ILE A 69 -3.85 -2.49 10.80
C ILE A 69 -3.25 -3.29 9.64
N ALA A 70 -3.05 -2.67 8.49
CA ALA A 70 -2.46 -3.28 7.31
C ALA A 70 -0.93 -3.25 7.36
N ASP A 71 -0.30 -4.22 6.70
CA ASP A 71 1.14 -4.23 6.48
C ASP A 71 1.56 -2.97 5.71
N ILE A 72 0.79 -2.61 4.67
CA ILE A 72 0.90 -1.36 3.92
C ILE A 72 -0.46 -0.66 3.89
N GLY A 73 -0.57 0.50 4.53
CA GLY A 73 -1.74 1.36 4.51
C GLY A 73 -1.56 2.52 3.54
N LEU A 74 -2.56 2.78 2.70
CA LEU A 74 -2.58 3.88 1.74
C LEU A 74 -3.75 4.81 2.10
N GLN A 75 -3.47 6.09 2.34
CA GLN A 75 -4.48 7.10 2.62
C GLN A 75 -4.52 8.15 1.51
N GLY A 76 -5.69 8.35 0.93
CA GLY A 76 -5.95 9.37 -0.06
C GLY A 76 -5.67 10.78 0.45
N ALA A 77 -4.99 11.55 -0.38
CA ALA A 77 -4.63 12.94 -0.20
C ALA A 77 -4.63 13.64 -1.55
N LEU A 78 -4.46 14.96 -1.55
CA LEU A 78 -4.22 15.74 -2.76
C LEU A 78 -2.86 16.40 -2.67
N VAL A 79 -2.16 16.49 -3.80
CA VAL A 79 -0.91 17.25 -3.93
C VAL A 79 -1.06 18.30 -5.01
N LYS A 80 -0.49 19.48 -4.77
CA LYS A 80 -0.48 20.57 -5.74
C LYS A 80 0.68 20.37 -6.72
N THR A 81 0.38 20.33 -8.00
CA THR A 81 1.32 20.36 -9.13
C THR A 81 1.14 21.66 -9.91
N PRO A 82 2.03 21.98 -10.87
CA PRO A 82 1.85 23.11 -11.76
C PRO A 82 0.52 23.06 -12.53
N ASP A 83 0.03 21.86 -12.84
CA ASP A 83 -1.19 21.63 -13.62
C ASP A 83 -2.47 21.58 -12.77
N GLY A 84 -2.37 21.63 -11.44
CA GLY A 84 -3.52 21.65 -10.53
C GLY A 84 -3.38 20.79 -9.28
N MET A 85 -4.49 20.40 -8.69
CA MET A 85 -4.52 19.41 -7.60
C MET A 85 -4.67 18.03 -8.21
N VAL A 86 -3.77 17.10 -7.86
CA VAL A 86 -3.81 15.72 -8.34
C VAL A 86 -3.94 14.74 -7.17
N ASP A 87 -4.54 13.59 -7.44
CA ASP A 87 -4.65 12.48 -6.49
C ASP A 87 -3.26 12.08 -5.98
N ALA A 88 -3.16 11.88 -4.69
CA ALA A 88 -1.96 11.38 -4.02
C ALA A 88 -2.32 10.44 -2.87
N PHE A 89 -1.32 9.74 -2.37
CA PHE A 89 -1.47 8.83 -1.24
C PHE A 89 -0.32 9.02 -0.25
N ASP A 90 -0.68 9.12 1.03
CA ASP A 90 0.24 8.95 2.15
C ASP A 90 0.37 7.44 2.43
N ILE A 91 1.59 6.97 2.66
CA ILE A 91 1.89 5.55 2.93
C ILE A 91 2.19 5.35 4.41
N ALA A 92 1.71 4.25 4.98
CA ALA A 92 2.06 3.81 6.33
C ALA A 92 2.41 2.31 6.33
N VAL A 93 3.33 1.88 7.20
CA VAL A 93 3.82 0.49 7.23
C VAL A 93 3.83 -0.13 8.63
N GLY A 94 3.68 -1.45 8.68
CA GLY A 94 3.95 -2.26 9.88
C GLY A 94 2.74 -2.58 10.78
N GLY A 95 1.51 -2.36 10.31
CA GLY A 95 0.31 -2.62 11.11
C GLY A 95 -0.04 -4.11 11.17
N ILE A 96 -0.51 -4.60 12.31
CA ILE A 96 -0.91 -6.01 12.49
C ILE A 96 -2.08 -6.16 13.47
N LEU A 97 -2.88 -7.21 13.27
CA LEU A 97 -3.88 -7.70 14.23
C LEU A 97 -3.41 -9.01 14.88
N GLY A 98 -3.95 -9.31 16.06
CA GLY A 98 -3.62 -10.52 16.80
C GLY A 98 -2.49 -10.31 17.82
N PRO A 99 -1.70 -11.33 18.14
CA PRO A 99 -0.58 -11.19 19.08
C PRO A 99 0.40 -10.12 18.59
N GLY A 100 0.74 -9.15 19.45
CA GLY A 100 1.58 -8.01 19.07
C GLY A 100 0.86 -6.93 18.25
N ALA A 101 -0.48 -6.86 18.33
CA ALA A 101 -1.29 -5.86 17.64
C ALA A 101 -0.73 -4.44 17.80
N THR A 102 -0.40 -3.84 16.66
CA THR A 102 0.24 -2.52 16.57
C THR A 102 -0.30 -1.80 15.35
N PHE A 103 -0.50 -0.48 15.45
CA PHE A 103 -0.85 0.32 14.29
C PHE A 103 0.36 0.57 13.39
N ASN A 104 0.12 0.72 12.09
CA ASN A 104 1.16 1.13 11.17
C ASN A 104 1.64 2.56 11.45
N THR A 105 2.88 2.82 11.05
CA THR A 105 3.50 4.14 11.20
C THR A 105 3.51 4.85 9.85
N PRO A 106 3.01 6.10 9.77
CA PRO A 106 3.03 6.87 8.54
C PRO A 106 4.47 7.24 8.15
N LEU A 107 4.77 7.10 6.86
CA LEU A 107 5.97 7.60 6.22
C LEU A 107 5.73 9.04 5.76
N LYS A 108 6.81 9.82 5.70
CA LYS A 108 6.83 11.19 5.18
C LYS A 108 7.03 11.16 3.67
N GLY A 109 6.11 11.79 2.95
CA GLY A 109 6.13 11.90 1.49
C GLY A 109 4.81 11.44 0.90
N ARG A 110 4.29 12.23 -0.03
CA ARG A 110 3.10 11.90 -0.81
C ARG A 110 3.52 11.28 -2.12
N VAL A 111 2.86 10.19 -2.49
CA VAL A 111 3.05 9.52 -3.77
C VAL A 111 1.88 9.91 -4.68
N LYS A 112 2.14 10.35 -5.91
CA LYS A 112 1.04 10.64 -6.84
C LYS A 112 0.27 9.36 -7.16
N GLY A 113 -1.03 9.48 -7.39
CA GLY A 113 -1.92 8.34 -7.60
C GLY A 113 -1.43 7.34 -8.65
N ASP A 114 -0.81 7.83 -9.72
CA ASP A 114 -0.35 7.00 -10.84
C ASP A 114 1.00 6.31 -10.57
N GLU A 115 1.74 6.78 -9.58
CA GLU A 115 3.03 6.22 -9.16
C GLU A 115 2.87 5.16 -8.06
N VAL A 116 1.70 5.11 -7.39
CA VAL A 116 1.45 4.25 -6.21
C VAL A 116 1.80 2.78 -6.47
N ALA A 117 1.41 2.22 -7.61
CA ALA A 117 1.68 0.81 -7.93
C ALA A 117 3.19 0.53 -7.96
N GLY A 118 3.96 1.39 -8.62
CA GLY A 118 5.42 1.27 -8.71
C GLY A 118 6.11 1.47 -7.35
N VAL A 119 5.67 2.45 -6.57
CA VAL A 119 6.24 2.69 -5.23
C VAL A 119 5.98 1.51 -4.29
N VAL A 120 4.74 1.02 -4.24
CA VAL A 120 4.39 -0.14 -3.40
C VAL A 120 5.17 -1.38 -3.85
N ALA A 121 5.33 -1.58 -5.16
CA ALA A 121 6.13 -2.69 -5.69
C ALA A 121 7.58 -2.63 -5.19
N GLN A 122 8.22 -1.46 -5.24
CA GLN A 122 9.58 -1.30 -4.75
C GLN A 122 9.72 -1.49 -3.24
N LEU A 123 8.72 -1.09 -2.44
CA LEU A 123 8.71 -1.38 -0.99
C LEU A 123 8.55 -2.87 -0.69
N VAL A 124 7.73 -3.57 -1.47
CA VAL A 124 7.57 -5.02 -1.35
C VAL A 124 8.85 -5.75 -1.78
N LEU A 125 9.51 -5.32 -2.86
CA LEU A 125 10.80 -5.87 -3.30
C LEU A 125 11.89 -5.64 -2.26
N PHE A 126 11.94 -4.45 -1.66
CA PHE A 126 12.85 -4.15 -0.55
C PHE A 126 12.69 -5.13 0.62
N TYR A 127 11.44 -5.46 0.98
CA TYR A 127 11.17 -6.52 1.96
C TYR A 127 11.62 -7.89 1.45
N LYS A 128 11.24 -8.28 0.23
CA LYS A 128 11.56 -9.59 -0.35
C LYS A 128 13.08 -9.87 -0.41
N GLU A 129 13.89 -8.85 -0.71
CA GLU A 129 15.35 -8.95 -0.84
C GLU A 129 16.07 -9.05 0.50
N ARG A 130 15.53 -8.42 1.56
CA ARG A 130 16.22 -8.26 2.85
C ARG A 130 15.62 -9.07 3.99
N ARG A 131 14.49 -9.75 3.75
CA ARG A 131 13.86 -10.62 4.73
C ARG A 131 14.69 -11.86 5.01
N GLN A 132 14.58 -12.38 6.22
CA GLN A 132 15.09 -13.69 6.59
C GLN A 132 14.10 -14.78 6.15
N ALA A 133 14.55 -16.04 6.11
CA ALA A 133 13.70 -17.16 5.72
C ALA A 133 12.49 -17.28 6.68
N GLY A 134 11.28 -17.28 6.13
CA GLY A 134 10.03 -17.36 6.89
C GLY A 134 9.65 -16.10 7.69
N GLU A 135 10.38 -14.99 7.50
CA GLU A 135 10.10 -13.74 8.20
C GLU A 135 8.90 -13.03 7.56
N SER A 136 7.85 -12.73 8.34
CA SER A 136 6.69 -11.98 7.87
C SER A 136 7.00 -10.49 7.65
N PHE A 137 6.15 -9.78 6.90
CA PHE A 137 6.33 -8.34 6.65
C PHE A 137 6.37 -7.53 7.96
N HIS A 138 5.47 -7.81 8.91
CA HIS A 138 5.46 -7.15 10.21
C HIS A 138 6.73 -7.44 11.02
N ALA A 139 7.19 -8.70 11.06
CA ALA A 139 8.43 -9.05 11.75
C ALA A 139 9.64 -8.34 11.14
N PHE A 140 9.68 -8.25 9.81
CA PHE A 140 10.70 -7.49 9.10
C PHE A 140 10.69 -6.01 9.48
N VAL A 141 9.52 -5.35 9.46
CA VAL A 141 9.40 -3.94 9.86
C VAL A 141 9.88 -3.71 11.29
N ASN A 142 9.57 -4.62 12.23
CA ASN A 142 10.05 -4.52 13.60
C ASN A 142 11.57 -4.68 13.71
N ARG A 143 12.18 -5.52 12.86
CA ARG A 143 13.64 -5.75 12.85
C ARG A 143 14.42 -4.63 12.20
N VAL A 144 14.01 -4.17 11.01
CA VAL A 144 14.73 -3.14 10.25
C VAL A 144 14.33 -1.71 10.64
N GLY A 145 13.15 -1.57 11.23
CA GLY A 145 12.58 -0.30 11.63
C GLY A 145 11.92 0.48 10.49
N VAL A 146 10.95 1.32 10.87
CA VAL A 146 10.29 2.30 9.97
C VAL A 146 11.29 3.26 9.29
N PRO A 147 12.41 3.71 9.92
CA PRO A 147 13.39 4.56 9.25
C PRO A 147 13.97 3.95 7.96
N ALA A 148 14.18 2.64 7.89
CA ALA A 148 14.68 1.99 6.68
C ALA A 148 13.67 2.07 5.52
N PHE A 149 12.37 1.95 5.83
CA PHE A 149 11.30 2.17 4.85
C PHE A 149 11.20 3.65 4.43
N GLN A 150 11.42 4.58 5.36
CA GLN A 150 11.45 6.01 5.05
C GLN A 150 12.61 6.37 4.11
N GLU A 151 13.80 5.83 4.34
CA GLU A 151 14.95 6.01 3.46
C GLU A 151 14.65 5.47 2.06
N LYS A 152 14.10 4.25 1.98
CA LYS A 152 13.73 3.66 0.69
C LYS A 152 12.66 4.47 -0.02
N LEU A 153 11.63 4.96 0.68
CA LEU A 153 10.62 5.83 0.07
C LEU A 153 11.23 7.14 -0.44
N THR A 154 12.14 7.75 0.33
CA THR A 154 12.83 8.99 -0.07
C THR A 154 13.67 8.78 -1.33
N GLU A 155 14.39 7.66 -1.42
CA GLU A 155 15.17 7.26 -2.61
C GLU A 155 14.26 7.17 -3.85
N ILE A 156 13.13 6.46 -3.72
CA ILE A 156 12.16 6.28 -4.81
C ILE A 156 11.60 7.62 -5.27
N LEU A 157 11.15 8.47 -4.33
CA LEU A 157 10.57 9.76 -4.65
C LEU A 157 11.58 10.73 -5.29
N THR A 158 12.86 10.64 -4.92
CA THR A 158 13.93 11.46 -5.52
C THR A 158 14.21 11.00 -6.96
N ALA A 159 14.24 9.68 -7.20
CA ALA A 159 14.46 9.13 -8.54
C ALA A 159 13.33 9.47 -9.52
N VAL A 160 12.09 9.60 -9.04
CA VAL A 160 10.92 9.98 -9.86
C VAL A 160 10.84 11.48 -10.11
N ALA A 161 11.43 12.30 -9.24
CA ALA A 161 11.51 13.75 -9.41
C ALA A 161 12.64 14.22 -10.33
N SER A 162 13.52 13.30 -10.74
CA SER A 162 14.67 13.54 -11.63
C SER A 162 14.31 13.24 -13.09
#